data_AF-A0A925HK09-F1
#
_entry.id   AF-A0A925HK09-F1
#
_cell.length_a   1.000
_cell.length_b   1.000
_cell.length_c   1.000
_cell.angle_alpha   90.00
_cell.angle_beta   90.00
_cell.angle_gamma   90.00
#
_symmetry.space_group_name_H-M   'P 1'
#
loop_
_entity.id
_entity.type
_entity.pdbx_description
1 polymer ?
#
loop_
_entity_poly.entity_id
_entity_poly.type
_entity_poly.pdbx_seq_one_letter_code
_entity_poly.pdbx_strand_id
1 'polypeptide(L)'
;MVQAATRGDSAALAALWDDNRRWVAAVLLAHMPRGAELEDLLQEVATVLVSRISEVRDSAALRGWLRTVALNTARTAGRRKSVARRGLLERWRLSAATHSENHATPTPESAELNEEGRRVLEAATRLPEAYREPLLLRCVRGMSYRQIADVMDLPETTIENRIVRGRRMVRELLERPVAPGDVDHIAGSNGTLNGAATAPGRRRRPSPELLNGHAAVPAGAGGVTGVQPK
;
A
#
# COMPACT_ATOMS: atom_id res chain seq x y z
N MET A 1 22.88 6.69 1.44
CA MET A 1 22.14 5.69 2.25
C MET A 1 21.61 4.54 1.41
N VAL A 2 20.66 4.76 0.47
CA VAL A 2 20.12 3.67 -0.39
C VAL A 2 21.23 2.91 -1.14
N GLN A 3 22.14 3.61 -1.81
CA GLN A 3 23.26 2.99 -2.53
C GLN A 3 24.28 2.24 -1.64
N ALA A 4 24.29 2.51 -0.32
CA ALA A 4 25.11 1.74 0.62
C ALA A 4 24.37 0.46 1.02
N ALA A 5 23.07 0.58 1.33
CA ALA A 5 22.21 -0.56 1.66
C ALA A 5 22.10 -1.57 0.50
N THR A 6 22.02 -1.11 -0.75
CA THR A 6 22.02 -2.00 -1.94
C THR A 6 23.33 -2.78 -2.11
N ARG A 7 24.44 -2.29 -1.55
CA ARG A 7 25.75 -2.96 -1.53
C ARG A 7 25.96 -3.85 -0.31
N GLY A 8 24.92 -4.05 0.52
CA GLY A 8 24.96 -4.93 1.69
C GLY A 8 25.38 -4.25 3.00
N ASP A 9 25.44 -2.92 3.05
CA ASP A 9 25.68 -2.20 4.31
C ASP A 9 24.46 -2.33 5.24
N SER A 10 24.63 -3.12 6.30
CA SER A 10 23.58 -3.41 7.28
C SER A 10 23.21 -2.19 8.14
N ALA A 11 24.15 -1.29 8.42
CA ALA A 11 23.87 -0.07 9.17
C ALA A 11 23.04 0.91 8.33
N ALA A 12 23.38 1.05 7.04
CA ALA A 12 22.58 1.84 6.11
C ALA A 12 21.16 1.27 5.95
N LEU A 13 21.02 -0.06 5.92
CA LEU A 13 19.73 -0.72 5.83
C LEU A 13 18.87 -0.50 7.09
N ALA A 14 19.47 -0.64 8.27
CA ALA A 14 18.79 -0.39 9.55
C ALA A 14 18.28 1.05 9.64
N ALA A 15 19.13 2.03 9.31
CA ALA A 15 18.74 3.43 9.30
C ALA A 15 17.59 3.72 8.31
N LEU A 16 17.64 3.13 7.10
CA LEU A 16 16.54 3.26 6.13
C LEU A 16 15.23 2.66 6.66
N TRP A 17 15.29 1.53 7.37
CA TRP A 17 14.12 0.94 7.98
C TRP A 17 13.56 1.86 9.07
N ASP A 18 14.39 2.32 10.00
CA ASP A 18 13.97 3.16 11.13
C ASP A 18 13.33 4.47 10.64
N ASP A 19 13.92 5.11 9.63
CA ASP A 19 13.41 6.34 9.01
C ASP A 19 12.03 6.15 8.36
N ASN A 20 11.71 4.93 7.91
CA ASN A 20 10.48 4.64 7.17
C ASN A 20 9.48 3.77 7.95
N ARG A 21 9.84 3.22 9.11
CA ARG A 21 9.01 2.25 9.85
C ARG A 21 7.65 2.82 10.24
N ARG A 22 7.60 4.05 10.77
CA ARG A 22 6.33 4.73 11.12
C ARG A 22 5.45 4.98 9.91
N TRP A 23 6.09 5.27 8.78
CA TRP A 23 5.41 5.49 7.51
C TRP A 23 4.83 4.17 6.95
N VAL A 24 5.61 3.08 6.96
CA VAL A 24 5.14 1.74 6.60
C VAL A 24 4.00 1.29 7.52
N ALA A 25 4.12 1.54 8.82
CA ALA A 25 3.07 1.23 9.80
C ALA A 25 1.74 1.92 9.46
N ALA A 26 1.77 3.19 9.05
CA ALA A 26 0.57 3.90 8.62
C ALA A 26 -0.07 3.29 7.36
N VAL A 27 0.73 2.84 6.39
CA VAL A 27 0.22 2.10 5.22
C VAL A 27 -0.40 0.77 5.65
N LEU A 28 0.27 0.00 6.52
CA LEU A 28 -0.25 -1.28 6.99
C LEU A 28 -1.54 -1.11 7.80
N LEU A 29 -1.61 -0.15 8.72
CA LEU A 29 -2.83 0.16 9.48
C LEU A 29 -4.01 0.53 8.59
N ALA A 30 -3.75 1.14 7.42
CA ALA A 30 -4.80 1.46 6.46
C ALA A 30 -5.36 0.21 5.76
N HIS A 31 -4.56 -0.84 5.58
CA HIS A 31 -4.86 -1.94 4.64
C HIS A 31 -4.88 -3.33 5.27
N MET A 32 -4.42 -3.48 6.51
CA MET A 32 -4.32 -4.76 7.19
C MET A 32 -5.71 -5.37 7.45
N PRO A 33 -5.85 -6.70 7.31
CA PRO A 33 -7.10 -7.37 7.64
C PRO A 33 -7.34 -7.32 9.15
N ARG A 34 -8.62 -7.36 9.56
CA ARG A 34 -8.99 -7.41 10.99
C ARG A 34 -8.31 -8.59 11.68
N GLY A 35 -7.73 -8.34 12.85
CA GLY A 35 -7.05 -9.35 13.68
C GLY A 35 -5.75 -9.91 13.06
N ALA A 36 -5.10 -9.16 12.18
CA ALA A 36 -3.66 -9.30 11.98
C ALA A 36 -2.94 -8.42 13.00
N GLU A 37 -1.71 -8.79 13.36
CA GLU A 37 -0.85 -7.99 14.22
C GLU A 37 0.02 -7.06 13.37
N LEU A 38 0.07 -5.77 13.73
CA LEU A 38 0.86 -4.79 12.97
C LEU A 38 2.35 -5.12 12.99
N GLU A 39 2.86 -5.58 14.13
CA GLU A 39 4.28 -5.91 14.32
C GLU A 39 4.71 -7.08 13.43
N ASP A 40 3.87 -8.11 13.29
CA ASP A 40 4.12 -9.24 12.40
C ASP A 40 4.23 -8.77 10.94
N LEU A 41 3.30 -7.91 10.50
CA LEU A 41 3.32 -7.38 9.14
C LEU A 41 4.53 -6.46 8.90
N LEU A 42 4.92 -5.66 9.90
CA LEU A 42 6.13 -4.84 9.84
C LEU A 42 7.38 -5.71 9.70
N GLN A 43 7.46 -6.82 10.43
CA GLN A 43 8.57 -7.77 10.31
C GLN A 43 8.60 -8.44 8.93
N GLU A 44 7.44 -8.81 8.38
CA GLU A 44 7.37 -9.33 7.00
C GLU A 44 7.88 -8.28 5.98
N VAL A 45 7.48 -7.02 6.10
CA VAL A 45 7.98 -5.94 5.23
C VAL A 45 9.49 -5.74 5.40
N ALA A 46 10.00 -5.73 6.63
CA ALA A 46 11.43 -5.62 6.91
C ALA A 46 12.23 -6.77 6.28
N THR A 47 11.70 -7.99 6.34
CA THR A 47 12.31 -9.17 5.71
C THR A 47 12.41 -9.02 4.20
N VAL A 48 11.35 -8.50 3.57
CA VAL A 48 11.35 -8.22 2.12
C VAL A 48 12.32 -7.09 1.80
N LEU A 49 12.37 -6.04 2.61
CA LEU A 49 13.33 -4.93 2.48
C LEU A 49 14.77 -5.47 2.46
N VAL A 50 15.15 -6.28 3.46
CA VAL A 50 16.49 -6.87 3.54
C VAL A 50 16.80 -7.70 2.30
N SER A 51 15.83 -8.50 1.84
CA SER A 51 16.04 -9.46 0.74
C SER A 51 16.05 -8.81 -0.64
N ARG A 52 15.43 -7.64 -0.80
CA ARG A 52 15.13 -7.04 -2.11
C ARG A 52 15.49 -5.56 -2.22
N ILE A 53 16.24 -5.01 -1.26
CA ILE A 53 16.70 -3.61 -1.31
C ILE A 53 17.47 -3.30 -2.62
N SER A 54 18.16 -4.29 -3.20
CA SER A 54 18.87 -4.17 -4.48
C SER A 54 17.97 -3.80 -5.67
N GLU A 55 16.66 -4.03 -5.59
CA GLU A 55 15.69 -3.62 -6.61
C GLU A 55 15.39 -2.11 -6.56
N VAL A 56 15.72 -1.44 -5.46
CA VAL A 56 15.43 -0.01 -5.27
C VAL A 56 16.48 0.83 -5.98
N ARG A 57 16.05 1.51 -7.04
CA ARG A 57 16.93 2.33 -7.91
C ARG A 57 17.54 3.53 -7.19
N ASP A 58 16.75 4.25 -6.41
CA ASP A 58 17.16 5.47 -5.71
C ASP A 58 16.27 5.78 -4.50
N SER A 59 16.63 6.83 -3.77
CA SER A 59 15.91 7.30 -2.58
C SER A 59 14.48 7.78 -2.89
N ALA A 60 14.21 8.32 -4.09
CA ALA A 60 12.88 8.80 -4.45
C ALA A 60 11.92 7.62 -4.70
N ALA A 61 12.43 6.50 -5.23
CA ALA A 61 11.65 5.29 -5.48
C ALA A 61 11.35 4.48 -4.20
N LEU A 62 12.14 4.64 -3.13
CA LEU A 62 12.07 3.79 -1.94
C LEU A 62 10.68 3.75 -1.29
N ARG A 63 10.05 4.90 -1.05
CA ARG A 63 8.72 4.95 -0.40
C ARG A 63 7.63 4.34 -1.27
N GLY A 64 7.64 4.58 -2.59
CA GLY A 64 6.71 3.94 -3.51
C GLY A 64 6.88 2.41 -3.55
N TRP A 65 8.13 1.94 -3.52
CA TRP A 65 8.45 0.52 -3.44
C TRP A 65 8.00 -0.10 -2.11
N LEU A 66 8.34 0.52 -0.97
CA LEU A 66 7.89 0.07 0.35
C LEU A 66 6.35 0.06 0.46
N ARG A 67 5.65 1.02 -0.15
CA ARG A 67 4.18 1.02 -0.23
C ARG A 67 3.70 -0.25 -0.90
N THR A 68 4.28 -0.58 -2.05
CA THR A 68 3.92 -1.77 -2.82
C THR A 68 4.13 -3.04 -2.01
N VAL A 69 5.27 -3.14 -1.31
CA VAL A 69 5.55 -4.27 -0.41
C VAL A 69 4.51 -4.34 0.71
N ALA A 70 4.27 -3.24 1.44
CA ALA A 70 3.31 -3.20 2.54
C ALA A 70 1.88 -3.59 2.10
N LEU A 71 1.41 -3.08 0.97
CA LEU A 71 0.10 -3.44 0.41
C LEU A 71 0.02 -4.92 0.04
N ASN A 72 1.09 -5.49 -0.54
CA ASN A 72 1.14 -6.90 -0.89
C ASN A 72 1.19 -7.79 0.36
N THR A 73 1.92 -7.39 1.39
CA THR A 73 1.96 -8.03 2.70
C THR A 73 0.57 -8.07 3.33
N ALA A 74 -0.12 -6.92 3.42
CA ALA A 74 -1.48 -6.83 3.96
C ALA A 74 -2.48 -7.71 3.18
N ARG A 75 -2.44 -7.68 1.84
CA ARG A 75 -3.29 -8.54 0.99
C ARG A 75 -3.00 -10.04 1.16
N THR A 76 -1.74 -10.39 1.36
CA THR A 76 -1.32 -11.78 1.57
C THR A 76 -1.80 -12.30 2.93
N ALA A 77 -1.67 -11.49 3.98
CA ALA A 77 -2.24 -11.79 5.30
C ALA A 77 -3.77 -12.01 5.22
N GLY A 78 -4.47 -11.14 4.48
CA GLY A 78 -5.92 -11.28 4.26
C GLY A 78 -6.29 -12.59 3.54
N ARG A 79 -5.54 -12.97 2.51
CA ARG A 79 -5.75 -14.24 1.79
C ARG A 79 -5.47 -15.46 2.68
N ARG A 80 -4.36 -15.47 3.43
CA ARG A 80 -4.05 -16.55 4.39
C ARG A 80 -5.18 -16.74 5.39
N LYS A 81 -5.75 -15.66 5.92
CA LYS A 81 -6.90 -15.71 6.83
C LYS A 81 -8.17 -16.22 6.16
N SER A 82 -8.44 -15.83 4.91
CA SER A 82 -9.58 -16.36 4.14
C SER A 82 -9.45 -17.86 3.88
N VAL A 83 -8.24 -18.34 3.56
CA VAL A 83 -7.97 -19.77 3.35
C VAL A 83 -8.04 -20.54 4.66
N ALA A 84 -7.45 -20.02 5.74
CA ALA A 84 -7.55 -20.59 7.07
C ALA A 84 -9.01 -20.67 7.52
N ARG A 85 -9.81 -19.60 7.36
CA ARG A 85 -11.25 -19.62 7.64
C ARG A 85 -12.00 -20.66 6.80
N ARG A 86 -11.63 -20.85 5.52
CA ARG A 86 -12.26 -21.87 4.66
C ARG A 86 -11.92 -23.29 5.11
N GLY A 87 -10.66 -23.56 5.44
CA GLY A 87 -10.22 -24.86 5.99
C GLY A 87 -10.67 -25.08 7.44
N LEU A 88 -10.96 -24.01 8.19
CA LEU A 88 -11.55 -24.04 9.52
C LEU A 88 -13.06 -24.30 9.43
N LEU A 89 -13.79 -23.69 8.49
CA LEU A 89 -15.22 -23.97 8.23
C LEU A 89 -15.47 -25.44 7.85
N GLU A 90 -14.52 -26.08 7.16
CA GLU A 90 -14.59 -27.52 6.87
C GLU A 90 -14.41 -28.38 8.12
N ARG A 91 -13.63 -27.92 9.12
CA ARG A 91 -13.49 -28.57 10.44
C ARG A 91 -14.56 -28.18 11.46
N TRP A 92 -15.17 -27.00 11.33
CA TRP A 92 -16.18 -26.46 12.26
C TRP A 92 -17.58 -27.01 12.03
N ARG A 93 -17.80 -27.86 11.02
CA ARG A 93 -18.97 -28.77 11.00
C ARG A 93 -18.96 -29.80 12.15
N LEU A 94 -17.90 -29.86 12.98
CA LEU A 94 -17.78 -30.76 14.12
C LEU A 94 -17.53 -30.14 15.50
N SER A 95 -17.41 -28.81 15.65
CA SER A 95 -17.39 -28.21 16.99
C SER A 95 -17.57 -26.71 16.91
N ALA A 96 -18.52 -26.18 17.68
CA ALA A 96 -18.79 -24.77 17.83
C ALA A 96 -18.24 -24.28 19.17
N ALA A 97 -17.33 -23.31 19.18
CA ALA A 97 -17.25 -22.27 20.21
C ALA A 97 -16.16 -21.22 19.92
N THR A 98 -16.63 -19.96 19.84
CA THR A 98 -16.02 -18.71 20.32
C THR A 98 -14.67 -18.22 19.76
N HIS A 99 -14.66 -16.96 19.30
CA HIS A 99 -13.48 -16.09 19.32
C HIS A 99 -13.93 -14.73 19.88
N SER A 100 -13.40 -14.39 21.06
CA SER A 100 -13.54 -13.07 21.70
C SER A 100 -12.27 -12.26 21.47
N GLU A 101 -12.45 -10.96 21.48
CA GLU A 101 -11.53 -9.89 21.08
C GLU A 101 -10.35 -9.76 22.05
N ASN A 102 -9.13 -9.58 21.53
CA ASN A 102 -7.98 -9.17 22.33
C ASN A 102 -7.49 -7.81 21.86
N HIS A 103 -7.68 -6.80 22.70
CA HIS A 103 -6.98 -5.52 22.65
C HIS A 103 -5.82 -5.56 23.64
N ALA A 104 -4.61 -5.20 23.18
CA ALA A 104 -3.43 -5.06 24.03
C ALA A 104 -3.56 -3.84 24.97
N THR A 105 -3.20 -4.01 26.24
CA THR A 105 -3.26 -2.99 27.31
C THR A 105 -1.88 -2.36 27.59
N PRO A 106 -1.79 -1.01 27.76
CA PRO A 106 -0.64 -0.35 28.38
C PRO A 106 -0.97 0.40 29.70
N THR A 107 0.07 0.76 30.45
CA THR A 107 0.15 1.24 31.86
C THR A 107 -0.40 2.66 32.17
N PRO A 108 -0.66 3.02 33.45
CA PRO A 108 -1.76 3.91 33.87
C PRO A 108 -1.65 5.42 33.59
N GLU A 109 -0.45 6.01 33.57
CA GLU A 109 -0.31 7.48 33.44
C GLU A 109 -0.11 7.93 31.97
N SER A 110 0.42 7.04 31.14
CA SER A 110 0.41 7.13 29.68
C SER A 110 -0.90 6.65 29.07
N ALA A 111 -1.83 6.09 29.86
CA ALA A 111 -3.07 5.48 29.40
C ALA A 111 -4.10 6.50 28.89
N GLU A 112 -4.21 7.70 29.48
CA GLU A 112 -5.27 8.65 29.09
C GLU A 112 -4.98 9.33 27.75
N LEU A 113 -3.75 9.82 27.53
CA LEU A 113 -3.28 10.31 26.23
C LEU A 113 -3.25 9.21 25.16
N ASN A 114 -3.01 7.95 25.57
CA ASN A 114 -3.05 6.80 24.69
C ASN A 114 -4.49 6.38 24.36
N GLU A 115 -5.44 6.50 25.28
CA GLU A 115 -6.82 6.08 25.05
C GLU A 115 -7.56 7.01 24.08
N GLU A 116 -7.33 8.32 24.15
CA GLU A 116 -7.83 9.24 23.12
C GLU A 116 -7.17 8.97 21.76
N GLY A 117 -5.85 8.78 21.72
CA GLY A 117 -5.12 8.40 20.51
C GLY A 117 -5.60 7.07 19.92
N ARG A 118 -5.89 6.09 20.76
CA ARG A 118 -6.43 4.77 20.42
C ARG A 118 -7.83 4.90 19.84
N ARG A 119 -8.71 5.69 20.47
CA ARG A 119 -10.06 5.98 19.95
C ARG A 119 -10.02 6.67 18.59
N VAL A 120 -9.14 7.65 18.40
CA VAL A 120 -8.95 8.33 17.11
C VAL A 120 -8.44 7.35 16.05
N LEU A 121 -7.47 6.51 16.38
CA LEU A 121 -6.95 5.49 15.48
C LEU A 121 -8.03 4.47 15.11
N GLU A 122 -8.79 4.00 16.09
CA GLU A 122 -9.90 3.06 15.89
C GLU A 122 -10.96 3.67 14.96
N ALA A 123 -11.38 4.91 15.22
CA ALA A 123 -12.29 5.64 14.34
C ALA A 123 -11.70 5.78 12.92
N ALA A 124 -10.43 6.15 12.79
CA ALA A 124 -9.74 6.25 11.51
C ALA A 124 -9.74 4.92 10.73
N THR A 125 -9.52 3.78 11.40
CA THR A 125 -9.56 2.46 10.74
C THR A 125 -10.95 2.06 10.24
N ARG A 126 -12.02 2.72 10.71
CA ARG A 126 -13.40 2.50 10.24
C ARG A 126 -13.76 3.30 8.98
N LEU A 127 -12.96 4.31 8.62
CA LEU A 127 -13.20 5.10 7.40
C LEU A 127 -13.09 4.23 6.14
N PRO A 128 -13.78 4.59 5.04
CA PRO A 128 -13.51 4.03 3.72
C PRO A 128 -12.03 4.19 3.32
N GLU A 129 -11.50 3.21 2.59
CA GLU A 129 -10.08 3.11 2.20
C GLU A 129 -9.54 4.40 1.57
N ALA A 130 -10.35 5.04 0.71
CA ALA A 130 -9.99 6.27 0.02
C ALA A 130 -9.64 7.46 0.94
N TYR A 131 -10.18 7.48 2.16
CA TYR A 131 -9.94 8.53 3.15
C TYR A 131 -8.96 8.09 4.25
N ARG A 132 -8.96 6.80 4.57
CA ARG A 132 -8.17 6.21 5.66
C ARG A 132 -6.67 6.33 5.43
N GLU A 133 -6.17 5.84 4.29
CA GLU A 133 -4.73 5.87 3.99
C GLU A 133 -4.14 7.29 4.00
N PRO A 134 -4.67 8.28 3.25
CA PRO A 134 -4.07 9.62 3.24
C PRO A 134 -4.16 10.31 4.60
N LEU A 135 -5.20 10.04 5.39
CA LEU A 135 -5.33 10.56 6.75
C LEU A 135 -4.26 9.99 7.68
N LEU A 136 -4.07 8.67 7.71
CA LEU A 136 -3.05 8.03 8.54
C LEU A 136 -1.64 8.44 8.13
N LEU A 137 -1.37 8.54 6.83
CA LEU A 137 -0.10 9.03 6.30
C LEU A 137 0.18 10.47 6.73
N ARG A 138 -0.84 11.34 6.81
CA ARG A 138 -0.68 12.73 7.27
C ARG A 138 -0.33 12.83 8.76
N CYS A 139 -0.71 11.84 9.56
CA CYS A 139 -0.37 11.77 10.99
C CYS A 139 1.10 11.40 11.23
N VAL A 140 1.78 10.83 10.24
CA VAL A 140 3.22 10.59 10.30
C VAL A 140 3.95 11.94 10.22
N ARG A 141 4.78 12.25 11.23
CA ARG A 141 5.54 13.51 11.26
C ARG A 141 6.43 13.61 10.02
N GLY A 142 6.45 14.80 9.40
CA GLY A 142 7.33 15.11 8.28
C GLY A 142 6.80 14.74 6.88
N MET A 143 5.53 14.31 6.76
CA MET A 143 4.89 14.06 5.47
C MET A 143 4.05 15.26 5.00
N SER A 144 4.40 15.83 3.84
CA SER A 144 3.64 16.87 3.17
C SER A 144 2.52 16.29 2.29
N TYR A 145 1.54 17.13 1.92
CA TYR A 145 0.47 16.74 0.99
C TYR A 145 1.03 16.28 -0.35
N ARG A 146 1.99 17.01 -0.92
CA ARG A 146 2.75 16.62 -2.11
C ARG A 146 3.40 15.24 -1.99
N GLN A 147 4.10 14.95 -0.89
CA GLN A 147 4.77 13.64 -0.72
C GLN A 147 3.76 12.49 -0.65
N ILE A 148 2.61 12.73 -0.01
CA ILE A 148 1.51 11.74 0.04
C ILE A 148 0.94 11.54 -1.35
N ALA A 149 0.72 12.62 -2.10
CA ALA A 149 0.24 12.60 -3.48
C ALA A 149 1.17 11.80 -4.40
N ASP A 150 2.47 12.07 -4.34
CA ASP A 150 3.49 11.37 -5.15
C ASP A 150 3.49 9.86 -4.87
N VAL A 151 3.37 9.45 -3.61
CA VAL A 151 3.43 8.03 -3.22
C VAL A 151 2.09 7.30 -3.48
N MET A 152 0.97 8.01 -3.39
CA MET A 152 -0.35 7.46 -3.68
C MET A 152 -0.72 7.53 -5.17
N ASP A 153 0.07 8.20 -6.00
CA ASP A 153 -0.19 8.48 -7.41
C ASP A 153 -1.55 9.19 -7.63
N LEU A 154 -1.77 10.27 -6.87
CA LEU A 154 -2.99 11.07 -6.89
C LEU A 154 -2.67 12.57 -6.87
N PRO A 155 -3.54 13.44 -7.43
CA PRO A 155 -3.33 14.89 -7.34
C PRO A 155 -3.29 15.39 -5.89
N GLU A 156 -2.41 16.36 -5.60
CA GLU A 156 -2.27 16.96 -4.27
C GLU A 156 -3.59 17.51 -3.72
N THR A 157 -4.38 18.16 -4.58
CA THR A 157 -5.73 18.65 -4.26
C THR A 157 -6.70 17.53 -3.86
N THR A 158 -6.55 16.35 -4.46
CA THR A 158 -7.35 15.16 -4.11
C THR A 158 -6.97 14.64 -2.73
N ILE A 159 -5.66 14.62 -2.41
CA ILE A 159 -5.17 14.22 -1.09
C ILE A 159 -5.66 15.19 0.00
N GLU A 160 -5.57 16.50 -0.24
CA GLU A 160 -6.07 17.52 0.67
C GLU A 160 -7.56 17.33 0.96
N ASN A 161 -8.39 17.23 -0.08
CA ASN A 161 -9.83 17.01 0.06
C ASN A 161 -10.15 15.71 0.81
N ARG A 162 -9.43 14.63 0.54
CA ARG A 162 -9.59 13.34 1.24
C ARG A 162 -9.22 13.43 2.71
N ILE A 163 -8.17 14.16 3.07
CA ILE A 163 -7.75 14.35 4.46
C ILE A 163 -8.77 15.21 5.21
N VAL A 164 -9.22 16.32 4.64
CA VAL A 164 -10.24 17.19 5.24
C VAL A 164 -11.51 16.39 5.50
N ARG A 165 -11.97 15.64 4.50
CA ARG A 165 -13.15 14.78 4.63
C ARG A 165 -12.96 13.66 5.65
N GLY A 166 -11.80 12.99 5.64
CA GLY A 166 -11.48 11.96 6.61
C GLY A 166 -11.49 12.48 8.05
N ARG A 167 -10.93 13.67 8.31
CA ARG A 167 -10.98 14.30 9.63
C ARG A 167 -12.42 14.55 10.11
N ARG A 168 -13.29 15.00 9.20
CA ARG A 168 -14.72 15.18 9.50
C ARG A 168 -15.39 13.86 9.87
N MET A 169 -15.15 12.80 9.10
CA MET A 169 -15.71 11.48 9.38
C MET A 169 -15.23 10.92 10.72
N VAL A 170 -13.95 11.10 11.06
CA VAL A 170 -13.42 10.70 12.38
C VAL A 170 -14.11 11.46 13.49
N ARG A 171 -14.27 12.78 13.36
CA ARG A 171 -14.99 13.59 14.34
C ARG A 171 -16.42 13.09 14.55
N GLU A 172 -17.16 12.85 13.47
CA GLU A 172 -18.55 12.37 13.55
C GLU A 172 -18.64 10.98 14.20
N LEU A 173 -17.65 10.09 13.99
CA LEU A 173 -17.56 8.78 14.64
C LEU A 173 -17.22 8.86 16.13
N LEU A 174 -16.55 9.94 16.57
CA LEU A 174 -16.22 10.16 17.99
C LEU A 174 -17.36 10.87 18.73
N GLU A 175 -18.09 11.76 18.05
CA GLU A 175 -19.24 12.50 18.61
C GLU A 175 -20.51 11.65 18.73
N ARG A 176 -20.65 10.61 17.89
CA ARG A 176 -21.78 9.68 17.94
C ARG A 176 -21.25 8.24 18.01
N PRO A 177 -21.60 7.42 19.04
CA PRO A 177 -21.26 6.00 19.05
C PRO A 177 -22.07 5.30 17.95
N VAL A 178 -21.57 5.37 16.72
CA VAL A 178 -22.21 4.80 15.54
C VAL A 178 -22.00 3.29 15.57
N ALA A 179 -23.09 2.54 15.53
CA ALA A 179 -23.07 1.09 15.35
C ALA A 179 -22.33 0.72 14.05
N PRO A 180 -21.65 -0.43 13.98
CA PRO A 180 -20.93 -0.86 12.78
C PRO A 180 -21.90 -1.13 11.61
N GLY A 181 -22.28 -0.08 10.86
CA GLY A 181 -23.21 -0.14 9.74
C GLY A 181 -23.51 1.20 9.06
N ASP A 182 -23.49 2.33 9.78
CA ASP A 182 -23.93 3.63 9.22
C ASP A 182 -22.83 4.45 8.53
N VAL A 183 -21.64 3.89 8.34
CA VAL A 183 -20.46 4.63 7.84
C VAL A 183 -20.65 5.13 6.39
N ASP A 184 -21.49 4.44 5.61
CA ASP A 184 -21.79 4.80 4.23
C ASP A 184 -22.76 5.99 4.11
N HIS A 185 -23.65 6.21 5.08
CA HIS A 185 -24.57 7.36 5.09
C HIS A 185 -23.85 8.70 5.34
N ILE A 186 -22.77 8.70 6.12
CA ILE A 186 -21.91 9.87 6.33
C ILE A 186 -21.21 10.29 5.02
N ALA A 187 -20.89 9.33 4.15
CA ALA A 187 -20.32 9.62 2.85
C ALA A 187 -21.33 10.22 1.85
N GLY A 188 -22.64 10.11 2.10
CA GLY A 188 -23.68 10.60 1.17
C GLY A 188 -24.21 12.01 1.46
N SER A 189 -24.17 12.49 2.70
CA SER A 189 -24.98 13.64 3.15
C SER A 189 -24.36 15.03 3.03
N ASN A 190 -23.12 15.17 2.55
CA ASN A 190 -22.50 16.48 2.32
C ASN A 190 -22.10 16.66 0.86
N GLY A 191 -23.06 17.16 0.08
CA GLY A 191 -22.91 17.50 -1.32
C GLY A 191 -21.87 18.59 -1.57
N THR A 192 -21.15 18.38 -2.67
CA THR A 192 -20.52 19.37 -3.55
C THR A 192 -19.30 20.13 -3.02
N LEU A 193 -18.15 19.44 -3.02
CA LEU A 193 -16.94 20.02 -3.63
C LEU A 193 -16.62 19.20 -4.87
N ASN A 194 -17.16 19.68 -5.99
CA ASN A 194 -16.97 19.13 -7.32
C ASN A 194 -15.50 19.32 -7.74
N GLY A 195 -14.65 18.34 -7.44
CA GLY A 195 -13.37 18.15 -8.12
C GLY A 195 -13.59 17.11 -9.21
N ALA A 196 -13.86 17.58 -10.43
CA ALA A 196 -14.11 16.75 -11.60
C ALA A 196 -13.08 15.60 -11.69
N ALA A 197 -13.59 14.38 -11.54
CA ALA A 197 -12.84 13.17 -11.84
C ALA A 197 -12.72 13.04 -13.37
N THR A 198 -11.73 13.73 -13.96
CA THR A 198 -11.26 13.41 -15.30
C THR A 198 -10.46 12.12 -15.20
N ALA A 199 -11.04 11.01 -15.68
CA ALA A 199 -10.36 9.73 -15.81
C ALA A 199 -9.10 9.89 -16.69
N PRO A 200 -7.90 9.45 -16.26
CA PRO A 200 -6.78 9.36 -17.18
C PRO A 200 -7.02 8.18 -18.12
N GLY A 201 -7.06 8.48 -19.42
CA GLY A 201 -7.22 7.50 -20.48
C GLY A 201 -6.23 6.34 -20.32
N ARG A 202 -6.75 5.12 -20.48
CA ARG A 202 -5.95 3.89 -20.54
C ARG A 202 -4.88 4.06 -21.62
N ARG A 203 -3.63 4.32 -21.23
CA ARG A 203 -2.49 4.09 -22.12
C ARG A 203 -2.41 2.58 -22.36
N ARG A 204 -2.80 2.15 -23.56
CA ARG A 204 -2.53 0.81 -24.07
C ARG A 204 -1.03 0.56 -23.91
N ARG A 205 -0.68 -0.48 -23.15
CA ARG A 205 0.67 -1.07 -23.22
C ARG A 205 0.88 -1.54 -24.67
N PRO A 206 1.97 -1.19 -25.36
CA PRO A 206 2.33 -1.90 -26.57
C PRO A 206 2.67 -3.35 -26.19
N SER A 207 2.04 -4.29 -26.88
CA SER A 207 2.31 -5.73 -26.79
C SER A 207 3.77 -6.03 -27.18
N PRO A 208 4.44 -6.99 -26.54
CA PRO A 208 5.69 -7.51 -27.08
C PRO A 208 5.36 -8.48 -28.21
N GLU A 209 5.45 -8.03 -29.46
CA GLU A 209 5.48 -8.95 -30.60
C GLU A 209 6.78 -9.75 -30.57
N LEU A 210 6.60 -11.06 -30.62
CA LEU A 210 7.63 -12.09 -30.70
C LEU A 210 8.36 -11.95 -32.03
N LEU A 211 9.56 -11.37 -32.00
CA LEU A 211 10.55 -11.55 -33.06
C LEU A 211 11.23 -12.90 -32.83
N ASN A 212 10.70 -13.93 -33.48
CA ASN A 212 11.42 -15.17 -33.76
C ASN A 212 11.32 -15.46 -35.26
N GLY A 213 12.46 -15.85 -35.83
CA GLY A 213 12.85 -15.55 -37.20
C GLY A 213 12.21 -16.37 -38.31
N HIS A 214 12.47 -15.91 -39.53
CA HIS A 214 12.68 -16.80 -40.66
C HIS A 214 13.73 -16.22 -41.61
N ALA A 215 14.77 -17.00 -41.82
CA ALA A 215 15.75 -16.85 -42.86
C ALA A 215 15.06 -16.97 -44.23
N ALA A 216 15.35 -16.03 -45.13
CA ALA A 216 15.05 -16.16 -46.54
C ALA A 216 16.37 -15.97 -47.32
N VAL A 217 16.88 -17.11 -47.78
CA VAL A 217 17.92 -17.23 -48.80
C VAL A 217 17.39 -16.67 -50.13
N PRO A 218 18.10 -15.78 -50.83
CA PRO A 218 17.82 -15.55 -52.24
C PRO A 218 18.61 -16.55 -53.10
N ALA A 219 17.87 -17.43 -53.75
CA ALA A 219 18.33 -18.22 -54.88
C ALA A 219 18.60 -17.32 -56.09
N GLY A 220 19.62 -17.67 -56.88
CA GLY A 220 20.16 -16.86 -57.96
C GLY A 220 19.33 -16.77 -59.24
N ALA A 221 19.60 -15.71 -59.98
CA ALA A 221 19.55 -15.57 -61.44
C ALA A 221 20.54 -14.42 -61.73
N GLY A 222 21.66 -14.62 -62.44
CA GLY A 222 21.71 -14.92 -63.87
C GLY A 222 22.02 -13.61 -64.62
N GLY A 223 23.30 -13.34 -64.88
CA GLY A 223 23.73 -12.13 -65.60
C GLY A 223 25.22 -12.20 -65.97
N VAL A 224 25.48 -12.57 -67.22
CA VAL A 224 26.78 -12.81 -67.86
C VAL A 224 27.42 -11.47 -68.31
N THR A 225 28.72 -11.52 -68.61
CA THR A 225 29.60 -10.54 -69.31
C THR A 225 30.29 -9.50 -68.41
N GLY A 226 31.60 -9.26 -68.46
CA GLY A 226 32.69 -9.79 -69.26
C GLY A 226 34.00 -9.03 -68.95
N VAL A 227 35.14 -9.68 -69.19
CA VAL A 227 36.44 -9.11 -69.63
C VAL A 227 37.27 -8.25 -68.62
N GLN A 228 38.20 -8.89 -67.90
CA GLN A 228 39.69 -8.94 -68.12
C GLN A 228 40.49 -7.62 -68.36
N PRO A 229 41.82 -7.58 -68.07
CA PRO A 229 42.37 -6.94 -66.88
C PRO A 229 43.50 -5.92 -67.19
N LYS A 230 44.06 -5.30 -66.14
CA LYS A 230 45.51 -5.27 -65.87
C LYS A 230 45.79 -4.77 -64.46
#